data_AF-A0A821NS30-F1
#
_entry.id   AF-A0A821NS30-F1
#
_cell.length_a   1.000
_cell.length_b   1.000
_cell.length_c   1.000
_cell.angle_alpha   90.00
_cell.angle_beta   90.00
_cell.angle_gamma   90.00
#
_symmetry.space_group_name_H-M   'P 1'
#
loop_
_entity.id
_entity.type
_entity.pdbx_description
1 polymer ?
#
loop_
_entity_poly.entity_id
_entity_poly.type
_entity_poly.pdbx_seq_one_letter_code
_entity_poly.pdbx_strand_id
1 'polypeptide(L)'
;MCRYIFIFFFILFFDYIHAKSKNIDYYTFALLSDIHIGDTGANALGRARSAVAKINQLAENVTTNLQAVFITGDLTNSALPSQYATVRDVLNNLTVPYYPIIGNHDQWLYNSTWEDIAPVGDQLFAETFKHILNQSNIINYPNGTVWNPIHSCQSWFQNYRIQINNNVFISLDWSSRHHAAGSLGYKGSMPGADLYDFNGGTFLWLEEQLKQLEKQSSTIVLLQHHPFRAPFYIPGEIYAFGETKRLRIEHLLRQHTLLN
;
A
#
# COMPACT_ATOMS: atom_id res chain seq x y z
N MET A 1 -8.98 -42.34 67.79
CA MET A 1 -8.46 -42.10 66.43
C MET A 1 -8.21 -40.61 66.28
N CYS A 2 -6.94 -40.20 66.31
CA CYS A 2 -6.51 -38.81 66.19
C CYS A 2 -6.54 -38.41 64.71
N ARG A 3 -7.23 -37.32 64.34
CA ARG A 3 -7.27 -36.80 62.95
C ARG A 3 -6.52 -35.47 62.91
N TYR A 4 -5.37 -35.46 62.25
CA TYR A 4 -4.62 -34.26 61.91
C TYR A 4 -5.32 -33.54 60.75
N ILE A 5 -5.49 -32.22 60.88
CA ILE A 5 -5.94 -31.33 59.80
C ILE A 5 -4.69 -30.65 59.23
N PHE A 6 -4.35 -30.94 57.98
CA PHE A 6 -3.36 -30.18 57.23
C PHE A 6 -4.02 -28.96 56.59
N ILE A 7 -3.59 -27.76 56.99
CA ILE A 7 -4.00 -26.51 56.34
C ILE A 7 -2.91 -26.16 55.32
N PHE A 8 -3.24 -26.28 54.03
CA PHE A 8 -2.41 -25.76 52.94
C PHE A 8 -2.68 -24.26 52.77
N PHE A 9 -1.67 -23.43 53.06
CA PHE A 9 -1.68 -22.02 52.65
C PHE A 9 -1.32 -21.93 51.17
N PHE A 10 -2.31 -21.68 50.31
CA PHE A 10 -2.08 -21.23 48.93
C PHE A 10 -1.79 -19.73 48.97
N ILE A 11 -0.52 -19.36 48.83
CA ILE A 11 -0.12 -17.97 48.57
C ILE A 11 -0.36 -17.71 47.09
N LEU A 12 -1.48 -17.07 46.75
CA LEU A 12 -1.73 -16.53 45.42
C LEU A 12 -0.86 -15.28 45.24
N PHE A 13 0.27 -15.42 44.55
CA PHE A 13 0.94 -14.29 43.91
C PHE A 13 0.03 -13.80 42.79
N PHE A 14 -0.84 -12.83 43.09
CA PHE A 14 -1.42 -11.98 42.07
C PHE A 14 -0.30 -11.05 41.60
N ASP A 15 0.40 -11.44 40.53
CA ASP A 15 1.14 -10.47 39.73
C ASP A 15 0.13 -9.46 39.21
N TYR A 16 0.08 -8.34 39.90
CA TYR A 16 -0.65 -7.16 39.51
C TYR A 16 0.08 -6.55 38.31
N ILE A 17 -0.10 -7.17 37.13
CA ILE A 17 0.12 -6.48 35.87
C ILE A 17 -0.94 -5.37 35.85
N HIS A 18 -0.52 -4.18 36.24
CA HIS A 18 -1.16 -2.94 35.85
C HIS A 18 -1.19 -2.94 34.32
N ALA A 19 -2.22 -3.53 33.72
CA ALA A 19 -2.63 -3.17 32.39
C ALA A 19 -2.91 -1.66 32.46
N LYS A 20 -1.99 -0.85 31.92
CA LYS A 20 -2.24 0.56 31.63
C LYS A 20 -3.35 0.60 30.59
N SER A 21 -4.59 0.44 31.04
CA SER A 21 -5.77 0.86 30.29
C SER A 21 -5.74 2.38 30.31
N LYS A 22 -5.14 2.97 29.27
CA LYS A 22 -5.41 4.35 28.90
C LYS A 22 -6.27 4.28 27.64
N ASN A 23 -7.46 4.86 27.71
CA ASN A 23 -8.25 5.22 26.55
C ASN A 23 -7.38 6.12 25.67
N ILE A 24 -6.95 5.63 24.51
CA ILE A 24 -6.16 6.43 23.56
C ILE A 24 -7.15 6.95 22.50
N ASP A 25 -7.52 8.23 22.61
CA ASP A 25 -8.45 8.91 21.68
C ASP A 25 -7.89 9.12 20.26
N TYR A 26 -6.64 8.68 20.02
CA TYR A 26 -5.95 8.82 18.74
C TYR A 26 -5.30 7.49 18.36
N TYR A 27 -5.08 7.29 17.08
CA TYR A 27 -4.24 6.22 16.56
C TYR A 27 -3.17 6.81 15.63
N THR A 28 -2.13 6.04 15.35
CA THR A 28 -1.12 6.40 14.37
C THR A 28 -1.01 5.32 13.30
N PHE A 29 -0.49 5.72 12.15
CA PHE A 29 -0.07 4.84 11.07
C PHE A 29 1.31 5.29 10.59
N ALA A 30 2.08 4.38 10.02
CA ALA A 30 3.36 4.67 9.41
C ALA A 30 3.24 4.61 7.89
N LEU A 31 4.08 5.40 7.22
CA LEU A 31 4.24 5.37 5.77
C LEU A 31 5.67 4.93 5.45
N LEU A 32 5.79 3.95 4.57
CA LEU A 32 7.04 3.50 3.98
C LEU A 32 6.87 3.57 2.46
N SER A 33 7.85 4.07 1.74
CA SER A 33 7.79 4.21 0.28
C SER A 33 9.15 3.89 -0.31
N ASP A 34 9.18 3.51 -1.58
CA ASP A 34 10.41 3.46 -2.38
C ASP A 34 11.50 2.59 -1.73
N ILE A 35 11.09 1.40 -1.26
CA ILE A 35 12.03 0.45 -0.65
C ILE A 35 12.92 -0.20 -1.70
N HIS A 36 12.51 -0.22 -2.98
CA HIS A 36 13.33 -0.59 -4.15
C HIS A 36 14.13 -1.88 -3.96
N ILE A 37 13.50 -2.94 -3.41
CA ILE A 37 14.19 -4.21 -3.17
C ILE A 37 14.74 -4.76 -4.50
N GLY A 38 16.05 -4.95 -4.55
CA GLY A 38 16.79 -5.30 -5.76
C GLY A 38 17.87 -4.28 -6.13
N ASP A 39 17.77 -3.04 -5.65
CA ASP A 39 18.84 -2.05 -5.78
C ASP A 39 19.96 -2.33 -4.76
N THR A 40 20.99 -3.04 -5.25
CA THR A 40 22.18 -3.37 -4.45
C THR A 40 23.11 -2.17 -4.27
N GLY A 41 23.14 -1.24 -5.24
CA GLY A 41 24.00 -0.06 -5.19
C GLY A 41 23.60 0.87 -4.04
N ALA A 42 22.31 0.95 -3.74
CA ALA A 42 21.80 1.76 -2.65
C ALA A 42 21.58 0.98 -1.33
N ASN A 43 21.95 -0.30 -1.26
CA ASN A 43 21.67 -1.17 -0.10
C ASN A 43 20.17 -1.15 0.30
N ALA A 44 19.28 -1.26 -0.70
CA ALA A 44 17.83 -1.21 -0.51
C ALA A 44 17.34 -2.20 0.56
N LEU A 45 17.81 -3.46 0.51
CA LEU A 45 17.43 -4.50 1.47
C LEU A 45 17.83 -4.14 2.91
N GLY A 46 19.04 -3.63 3.12
CA GLY A 46 19.51 -3.22 4.44
C GLY A 46 18.64 -2.09 5.00
N ARG A 47 18.36 -1.07 4.19
CA ARG A 47 17.50 0.07 4.59
C ARG A 47 16.07 -0.36 4.88
N ALA A 48 15.49 -1.23 4.06
CA ALA A 48 14.14 -1.75 4.29
C ALA A 48 14.05 -2.52 5.62
N ARG A 49 15.04 -3.39 5.92
CA ARG A 49 15.11 -4.09 7.21
C ARG A 49 15.26 -3.13 8.38
N SER A 50 16.10 -2.10 8.26
CA SER A 50 16.24 -1.07 9.29
C SER A 50 14.96 -0.28 9.51
N ALA A 51 14.22 0.05 8.45
CA ALA A 51 12.93 0.72 8.53
C ALA A 51 11.88 -0.15 9.24
N VAL A 52 11.76 -1.43 8.86
CA VAL A 52 10.88 -2.40 9.53
C VAL A 52 11.22 -2.55 11.01
N ALA A 53 12.51 -2.70 11.35
CA ALA A 53 12.95 -2.79 12.75
C ALA A 53 12.58 -1.52 13.54
N LYS A 54 12.73 -0.35 12.93
CA LYS A 54 12.36 0.92 13.56
C LYS A 54 10.84 1.04 13.77
N ILE A 55 10.05 0.61 12.80
CA ILE A 55 8.58 0.59 12.90
C ILE A 55 8.14 -0.35 14.02
N ASN A 56 8.73 -1.54 14.13
CA ASN A 56 8.42 -2.49 15.20
C ASN A 56 8.77 -1.91 16.58
N GLN A 57 9.92 -1.22 16.71
CA GLN A 57 10.29 -0.52 17.95
C GLN A 57 9.26 0.56 18.32
N LEU A 58 8.70 1.29 17.34
CA LEU A 58 7.65 2.27 17.58
C LEU A 58 6.33 1.62 17.99
N ALA A 59 6.01 0.45 17.40
CA ALA A 59 4.82 -0.33 17.72
C ALA A 59 4.84 -0.91 19.15
N GLU A 60 6.01 -1.29 19.66
CA GLU A 60 6.18 -1.75 21.05
C GLU A 60 5.82 -0.67 22.08
N ASN A 61 5.98 0.61 21.72
CA ASN A 61 5.54 1.70 22.56
C ASN A 61 4.01 1.87 22.45
N VAL A 62 3.30 1.36 23.44
CA VAL A 62 1.82 1.44 23.53
C VAL A 62 1.29 2.87 23.38
N THR A 63 2.04 3.90 23.79
CA THR A 63 1.58 5.30 23.62
C THR A 63 1.61 5.77 22.17
N THR A 64 2.33 5.09 21.28
CA THR A 64 2.31 5.37 19.84
C THR A 64 0.96 4.97 19.23
N ASN A 65 0.30 3.93 19.75
CA ASN A 65 -0.92 3.35 19.19
C ASN A 65 -0.84 3.17 17.66
N LEU A 66 0.24 2.52 17.20
CA LEU A 66 0.48 2.28 15.78
C LEU A 66 -0.38 1.13 15.30
N GLN A 67 -1.34 1.41 14.41
CA GLN A 67 -2.33 0.41 13.97
C GLN A 67 -2.10 -0.11 12.55
N ALA A 68 -1.33 0.60 11.72
CA ALA A 68 -1.10 0.24 10.34
C ALA A 68 0.22 0.78 9.79
N VAL A 69 0.74 0.08 8.77
CA VAL A 69 1.81 0.57 7.90
C VAL A 69 1.31 0.56 6.46
N PHE A 70 1.41 1.68 5.78
CA PHE A 70 1.13 1.77 4.35
C PHE A 70 2.43 1.79 3.57
N ILE A 71 2.53 0.95 2.54
CA ILE A 71 3.71 0.86 1.68
C ILE A 71 3.35 1.47 0.33
N THR A 72 3.71 2.72 0.10
CA THR A 72 3.17 3.58 -0.96
C THR A 72 3.88 3.45 -2.31
N GLY A 73 4.15 2.22 -2.76
CA GLY A 73 4.74 1.96 -4.08
C GLY A 73 6.26 1.81 -4.11
N ASP A 74 6.71 1.34 -5.26
CA ASP A 74 8.10 1.02 -5.60
C ASP A 74 8.71 0.06 -4.56
N LEU A 75 8.04 -1.09 -4.43
CA LEU A 75 8.43 -2.15 -3.51
C LEU A 75 9.67 -2.89 -4.04
N THR A 76 9.67 -3.14 -5.34
CA THR A 76 10.75 -3.81 -6.05
C THR A 76 11.52 -2.80 -6.90
N ASN A 77 12.74 -3.14 -7.29
CA ASN A 77 13.50 -2.32 -8.22
C ASN A 77 13.10 -2.60 -9.69
N SER A 78 12.64 -3.82 -10.00
CA SER A 78 12.35 -4.25 -11.38
C SER A 78 11.35 -5.40 -11.46
N ALA A 79 10.37 -5.42 -10.54
CA ALA A 79 9.25 -6.37 -10.46
C ALA A 79 9.61 -7.86 -10.51
N LEU A 80 10.88 -8.24 -10.32
CA LEU A 80 11.30 -9.64 -10.47
C LEU A 80 10.69 -10.52 -9.36
N PRO A 81 10.31 -11.78 -9.65
CA PRO A 81 9.79 -12.71 -8.65
C PRO A 81 10.65 -12.86 -7.40
N SER A 82 11.98 -12.88 -7.55
CA SER A 82 12.91 -12.95 -6.42
C SER A 82 12.90 -11.68 -5.56
N GLN A 83 12.69 -10.50 -6.17
CA GLN A 83 12.57 -9.23 -5.46
C GLN A 83 11.25 -9.19 -4.69
N TYR A 84 10.13 -9.54 -5.31
CA TYR A 84 8.82 -9.64 -4.63
C TYR A 84 8.83 -10.64 -3.49
N ALA A 85 9.45 -11.82 -3.66
CA ALA A 85 9.62 -12.77 -2.57
C ALA A 85 10.40 -12.14 -1.39
N THR A 86 11.47 -11.41 -1.69
CA THR A 86 12.27 -10.71 -0.67
C THR A 86 11.48 -9.58 -0.01
N VAL A 87 10.69 -8.81 -0.77
CA VAL A 87 9.78 -7.77 -0.24
C VAL A 87 8.81 -8.40 0.76
N ARG A 88 8.11 -9.48 0.36
CA ARG A 88 7.17 -10.19 1.22
C ARG A 88 7.85 -10.66 2.50
N ASP A 89 9.03 -11.26 2.40
CA ASP A 89 9.75 -11.77 3.55
C ASP A 89 10.19 -10.63 4.49
N VAL A 90 10.60 -9.47 3.95
CA VAL A 90 10.94 -8.29 4.76
C VAL A 90 9.69 -7.72 5.45
N LEU A 91 8.62 -7.46 4.71
CA LEU A 91 7.40 -6.84 5.23
C LEU A 91 6.64 -7.74 6.22
N ASN A 92 6.72 -9.07 6.06
CA ASN A 92 6.16 -10.03 7.02
C ASN A 92 6.85 -10.02 8.39
N ASN A 93 7.96 -9.28 8.57
CA ASN A 93 8.54 -9.04 9.89
C ASN A 93 7.88 -7.85 10.63
N LEU A 94 6.98 -7.08 10.00
CA LEU A 94 6.23 -6.04 10.70
C LEU A 94 5.33 -6.66 11.76
N THR A 95 5.34 -6.09 12.97
CA THR A 95 4.53 -6.57 14.12
C THR A 95 3.12 -6.01 14.12
N VAL A 96 2.81 -5.10 13.20
CA VAL A 96 1.48 -4.51 12.97
C VAL A 96 1.05 -4.76 11.52
N PRO A 97 -0.27 -4.73 11.21
CA PRO A 97 -0.75 -4.93 9.85
C PRO A 97 -0.12 -3.95 8.85
N TYR A 98 0.14 -4.44 7.64
CA TYR A 98 0.67 -3.63 6.56
C TYR A 98 -0.16 -3.75 5.29
N TYR A 99 -0.18 -2.69 4.49
CA TYR A 99 -1.02 -2.55 3.31
C TYR A 99 -0.19 -2.02 2.14
N PRO A 100 0.14 -2.86 1.15
CA PRO A 100 0.98 -2.47 0.03
C PRO A 100 0.18 -1.79 -1.07
N ILE A 101 0.82 -0.86 -1.76
CA ILE A 101 0.32 -0.12 -2.92
C ILE A 101 1.36 -0.27 -4.01
N ILE A 102 0.93 -0.43 -5.25
CA ILE A 102 1.85 -0.68 -6.37
C ILE A 102 2.47 0.62 -6.90
N GLY A 103 3.78 0.61 -7.18
CA GLY A 103 4.49 1.71 -7.85
C GLY A 103 4.72 1.47 -9.34
N ASN A 104 5.58 2.27 -9.96
CA ASN A 104 5.95 2.10 -11.38
C ASN A 104 7.08 1.08 -11.58
N HIS A 105 7.99 0.94 -10.61
CA HIS A 105 9.03 -0.11 -10.67
C HIS A 105 8.49 -1.52 -10.46
N ASP A 106 7.24 -1.61 -10.01
CA ASP A 106 6.52 -2.84 -9.73
C ASP A 106 5.75 -3.40 -10.95
N GLN A 107 5.71 -2.67 -12.08
CA GLN A 107 4.87 -2.98 -13.24
C GLN A 107 5.53 -3.91 -14.26
N TRP A 108 6.82 -3.68 -14.56
CA TRP A 108 7.53 -4.36 -15.65
C TRP A 108 8.67 -5.20 -15.08
N LEU A 109 8.71 -6.46 -15.50
CA LEU A 109 9.77 -7.40 -15.10
C LEU A 109 10.98 -7.20 -16.00
N TYR A 110 12.13 -6.86 -15.42
CA TYR A 110 13.37 -6.75 -16.21
C TYR A 110 14.63 -6.99 -15.39
N ASN A 111 15.72 -7.28 -16.11
CA ASN A 111 17.08 -7.27 -15.61
C ASN A 111 18.03 -6.65 -16.66
N SER A 112 19.34 -6.78 -16.49
CA SER A 112 20.31 -6.18 -17.42
C SER A 112 20.23 -6.75 -18.85
N THR A 113 19.81 -8.01 -19.03
CA THR A 113 19.84 -8.70 -20.33
C THR A 113 18.46 -9.01 -20.91
N TRP A 114 17.40 -8.95 -20.11
CA TRP A 114 16.04 -9.34 -20.48
C TRP A 114 14.99 -8.39 -19.91
N GLU A 115 13.83 -8.35 -20.55
CA GLU A 115 12.63 -7.65 -20.13
C GLU A 115 11.41 -8.40 -20.66
N ASP A 116 10.33 -8.40 -19.88
CA ASP A 116 9.06 -9.00 -20.29
C ASP A 116 8.41 -8.22 -21.43
N ILE A 117 7.51 -8.86 -22.17
CA ILE A 117 6.80 -8.25 -23.31
C ILE A 117 5.60 -7.41 -22.88
N ALA A 118 5.21 -7.49 -21.60
CA ALA A 118 4.03 -6.83 -21.05
C ALA A 118 4.23 -6.45 -19.57
N PRO A 119 3.45 -5.47 -19.06
CA PRO A 119 3.50 -5.01 -17.67
C PRO A 119 2.81 -6.01 -16.72
N VAL A 120 3.33 -7.24 -16.61
CA VAL A 120 2.73 -8.34 -15.83
C VAL A 120 3.11 -8.32 -14.34
N GLY A 121 3.85 -7.30 -13.89
CA GLY A 121 4.24 -7.13 -12.49
C GLY A 121 3.05 -6.92 -11.55
N ASP A 122 1.93 -6.39 -12.06
CA ASP A 122 0.70 -6.22 -11.28
C ASP A 122 0.05 -7.56 -10.86
N GLN A 123 0.12 -8.59 -11.72
CA GLN A 123 -0.33 -9.95 -11.39
C GLN A 123 0.57 -10.59 -10.35
N LEU A 124 1.87 -10.36 -10.45
CA LEU A 124 2.84 -10.87 -9.48
C LEU A 124 2.70 -10.18 -8.12
N PHE A 125 2.40 -8.87 -8.11
CA PHE A 125 2.03 -8.14 -6.91
C PHE A 125 0.79 -8.78 -6.25
N ALA A 126 -0.27 -9.01 -7.02
CA ALA A 126 -1.52 -9.59 -6.53
C ALA A 126 -1.30 -10.98 -5.90
N GLU A 127 -0.51 -11.83 -6.55
CA GLU A 127 -0.20 -13.17 -6.00
C GLU A 127 0.70 -13.08 -4.76
N THR A 128 1.71 -12.20 -4.77
CA THR A 128 2.65 -12.01 -3.65
C THR A 128 1.95 -11.54 -2.38
N PHE A 129 0.94 -10.67 -2.52
CA PHE A 129 0.21 -10.07 -1.40
C PHE A 129 -1.20 -10.62 -1.22
N LYS A 130 -1.53 -11.75 -1.85
CA LYS A 130 -2.84 -12.38 -1.77
C LYS A 130 -3.32 -12.62 -0.34
N HIS A 131 -2.41 -12.94 0.59
CA HIS A 131 -2.73 -13.15 2.01
C HIS A 131 -3.10 -11.87 2.75
N ILE A 132 -2.73 -10.69 2.22
CA ILE A 132 -3.15 -9.38 2.71
C ILE A 132 -4.43 -8.95 1.98
N LEU A 133 -4.44 -9.00 0.64
CA LEU A 133 -5.52 -8.48 -0.20
C LEU A 133 -6.85 -9.24 -0.04
N ASN A 134 -6.81 -10.48 0.45
CA ASN A 134 -8.01 -11.28 0.76
C ASN A 134 -8.46 -11.21 2.22
N GLN A 135 -7.85 -10.34 3.05
CA GLN A 135 -8.30 -10.17 4.43
C GLN A 135 -9.67 -9.49 4.48
N SER A 136 -10.47 -9.79 5.51
CA SER A 136 -11.85 -9.33 5.64
C SER A 136 -12.00 -7.81 5.83
N ASN A 137 -10.93 -7.13 6.23
CA ASN A 137 -10.86 -5.67 6.37
C ASN A 137 -10.49 -4.96 5.06
N ILE A 138 -10.10 -5.70 4.02
CA ILE A 138 -9.94 -5.17 2.66
C ILE A 138 -11.32 -5.10 2.01
N ILE A 139 -11.71 -3.90 1.58
CA ILE A 139 -13.04 -3.61 1.05
C ILE A 139 -12.92 -3.26 -0.43
N ASN A 140 -13.77 -3.89 -1.25
CA ASN A 140 -13.95 -3.62 -2.68
C ASN A 140 -12.67 -3.77 -3.53
N TYR A 141 -11.76 -4.68 -3.15
CA TYR A 141 -10.65 -5.08 -4.01
C TYR A 141 -11.19 -5.77 -5.29
N PRO A 142 -10.87 -5.28 -6.52
CA PRO A 142 -11.39 -5.86 -7.76
C PRO A 142 -11.07 -7.36 -7.97
N ASN A 143 -10.02 -7.88 -7.30
CA ASN A 143 -9.64 -9.29 -7.26
C ASN A 143 -9.70 -10.02 -8.62
N GLY A 144 -9.18 -9.38 -9.66
CA GLY A 144 -9.11 -9.94 -10.99
C GLY A 144 -8.55 -8.95 -12.01
N THR A 145 -8.26 -9.46 -13.20
CA THR A 145 -7.80 -8.66 -14.32
C THR A 145 -8.97 -8.05 -15.11
N VAL A 146 -8.69 -6.91 -15.74
CA VAL A 146 -9.59 -6.25 -16.70
C VAL A 146 -8.81 -5.92 -17.96
N TRP A 147 -9.50 -5.91 -19.11
CA TRP A 147 -8.88 -5.49 -20.36
C TRP A 147 -8.49 -4.02 -20.30
N ASN A 148 -7.21 -3.73 -20.50
CA ASN A 148 -6.66 -2.39 -20.51
C ASN A 148 -6.47 -1.92 -21.97
N PRO A 149 -7.37 -1.06 -22.49
CA PRO A 149 -7.29 -0.61 -23.88
C PRO A 149 -6.09 0.29 -24.15
N ILE A 150 -5.49 0.92 -23.13
CA ILE A 150 -4.32 1.81 -23.29
C ILE A 150 -3.08 1.00 -23.66
N HIS A 151 -2.91 -0.17 -23.05
CA HIS A 151 -1.73 -1.03 -23.24
C HIS A 151 -2.02 -2.28 -24.07
N SER A 152 -3.28 -2.50 -24.47
CA SER A 152 -3.71 -3.69 -25.21
C SER A 152 -3.34 -5.01 -24.51
N CYS A 153 -3.51 -5.05 -23.19
CA CYS A 153 -3.22 -6.22 -22.37
C CYS A 153 -4.23 -6.35 -21.21
N GLN A 154 -4.18 -7.46 -20.48
CA GLN A 154 -4.89 -7.60 -19.20
C GLN A 154 -4.10 -6.87 -18.11
N SER A 155 -4.76 -6.06 -17.31
CA SER A 155 -4.17 -5.40 -16.14
C SER A 155 -4.94 -5.78 -14.87
N TRP A 156 -4.22 -5.94 -13.77
CA TRP A 156 -4.80 -6.16 -12.45
C TRP A 156 -4.60 -4.91 -11.60
N PHE A 157 -5.64 -4.08 -11.49
CA PHE A 157 -5.54 -2.84 -10.71
C PHE A 157 -5.59 -3.11 -9.20
N GLN A 158 -4.59 -2.60 -8.48
CA GLN A 158 -4.39 -2.85 -7.04
C GLN A 158 -5.14 -1.83 -6.16
N ASN A 159 -6.43 -1.63 -6.47
CA ASN A 159 -7.30 -0.70 -5.77
C ASN A 159 -8.02 -1.38 -4.61
N TYR A 160 -8.04 -0.78 -3.43
CA TYR A 160 -8.85 -1.28 -2.32
C TYR A 160 -9.08 -0.20 -1.28
N ARG A 161 -10.03 -0.42 -0.38
CA ARG A 161 -10.22 0.43 0.80
C ARG A 161 -9.98 -0.36 2.07
N ILE A 162 -9.57 0.35 3.10
CA ILE A 162 -9.66 -0.13 4.49
C ILE A 162 -10.25 0.96 5.35
N GLN A 163 -10.85 0.56 6.47
CA GLN A 163 -11.32 1.49 7.48
C GLN A 163 -10.55 1.26 8.78
N ILE A 164 -10.01 2.34 9.34
CA ILE A 164 -9.37 2.35 10.65
C ILE A 164 -10.09 3.39 11.49
N ASN A 165 -10.81 2.93 12.51
CA ASN A 165 -11.72 3.76 13.30
C ASN A 165 -12.72 4.50 12.39
N ASN A 166 -12.75 5.84 12.44
CA ASN A 166 -13.67 6.66 11.66
C ASN A 166 -13.09 7.14 10.32
N ASN A 167 -11.86 6.75 9.98
CA ASN A 167 -11.17 7.19 8.78
C ASN A 167 -11.10 6.06 7.75
N VAL A 168 -11.32 6.43 6.49
CA VAL A 168 -11.27 5.51 5.35
C VAL A 168 -9.99 5.80 4.57
N PHE A 169 -9.21 4.76 4.33
CA PHE A 169 -8.00 4.82 3.51
C PHE A 169 -8.28 4.13 2.19
N ILE A 170 -8.01 4.82 1.07
CA ILE A 170 -8.27 4.31 -0.28
C ILE A 170 -6.91 4.17 -0.99
N SER A 171 -6.51 2.93 -1.25
CA SER A 171 -5.35 2.59 -2.09
C SER A 171 -5.73 2.74 -3.56
N LEU A 172 -4.91 3.47 -4.31
CA LEU A 172 -5.13 3.77 -5.72
C LEU A 172 -3.91 3.41 -6.57
N ASP A 173 -4.13 2.51 -7.51
CA ASP A 173 -3.19 2.16 -8.57
C ASP A 173 -3.36 3.11 -9.75
N TRP A 174 -2.57 4.19 -9.72
CA TRP A 174 -2.43 5.12 -10.82
C TRP A 174 -1.20 4.85 -11.68
N SER A 175 -0.48 3.77 -11.39
CA SER A 175 0.84 3.57 -11.94
C SER A 175 0.75 3.32 -13.43
N SER A 176 1.35 4.24 -14.21
CA SER A 176 1.49 4.07 -15.66
C SER A 176 2.13 2.72 -15.92
N ARG A 177 1.52 1.97 -16.83
CA ARG A 177 2.06 0.74 -17.37
C ARG A 177 2.78 0.98 -18.71
N HIS A 178 3.00 2.24 -19.09
CA HIS A 178 3.79 2.57 -20.27
C HIS A 178 5.22 2.09 -20.10
N HIS A 179 5.71 1.39 -21.11
CA HIS A 179 7.12 1.00 -21.19
C HIS A 179 8.02 2.25 -21.17
N ALA A 180 9.14 2.16 -20.45
CA ALA A 180 10.19 3.16 -20.50
C ALA A 180 10.69 3.35 -21.94
N ALA A 181 11.42 4.42 -22.27
CA ALA A 181 11.86 4.66 -23.64
C ALA A 181 12.87 3.60 -24.15
N GLY A 182 12.38 2.44 -24.59
CA GLY A 182 13.18 1.29 -25.03
C GLY A 182 14.05 1.57 -26.24
N SER A 183 13.64 2.51 -27.11
CA SER A 183 14.47 3.01 -28.22
C SER A 183 15.75 3.71 -27.76
N LEU A 184 15.80 4.19 -26.52
CA LEU A 184 16.97 4.79 -25.88
C LEU A 184 17.68 3.79 -24.93
N GLY A 185 17.27 2.53 -24.91
CA GLY A 185 17.83 1.47 -24.08
C GLY A 185 17.30 1.43 -22.64
N TYR A 186 16.28 2.23 -22.30
CA TYR A 186 15.64 2.17 -20.99
C TYR A 186 14.67 0.99 -20.90
N LYS A 187 14.64 0.34 -19.73
CA LYS A 187 13.73 -0.76 -19.38
C LYS A 187 12.86 -0.35 -18.21
N GLY A 188 11.78 -1.10 -18.00
CA GLY A 188 10.83 -0.89 -16.93
C GLY A 188 9.66 0.00 -17.35
N SER A 189 9.07 0.66 -16.36
CA SER A 189 7.95 1.55 -16.58
C SER A 189 8.37 3.02 -16.64
N MET A 190 7.61 3.82 -17.39
CA MET A 190 7.64 5.27 -17.27
C MET A 190 7.15 5.71 -15.88
N PRO A 191 7.67 6.83 -15.34
CA PRO A 191 7.35 7.30 -13.97
C PRO A 191 6.03 8.09 -13.88
N GLY A 192 5.15 7.93 -14.87
CA GLY A 192 3.94 8.73 -15.02
C GLY A 192 2.74 8.13 -14.31
N ALA A 193 1.71 8.94 -14.09
CA ALA A 193 0.43 8.47 -13.59
C ALA A 193 -0.64 8.46 -14.69
N ASP A 194 -1.50 7.44 -14.72
CA ASP A 194 -2.65 7.34 -15.62
C ASP A 194 -3.96 7.17 -14.84
N LEU A 195 -5.04 7.77 -15.36
CA LEU A 195 -6.35 7.71 -14.72
C LEU A 195 -7.01 6.33 -14.87
N TYR A 196 -6.78 5.64 -15.97
CA TYR A 196 -7.54 4.45 -16.32
C TYR A 196 -9.06 4.71 -16.26
N ASP A 197 -9.51 5.77 -16.96
CA ASP A 197 -10.92 6.18 -17.06
C ASP A 197 -11.68 5.28 -18.07
N PHE A 198 -11.87 4.03 -17.68
CA PHE A 198 -12.65 3.02 -18.41
C PHE A 198 -13.22 1.98 -17.43
N ASN A 199 -14.14 1.14 -17.89
CA ASN A 199 -14.81 0.15 -17.03
C ASN A 199 -13.80 -0.83 -16.40
N GLY A 200 -13.80 -0.90 -15.06
CA GLY A 200 -12.84 -1.69 -14.29
C GLY A 200 -11.51 -0.99 -14.00
N GLY A 201 -11.28 0.20 -14.55
CA GLY A 201 -10.10 1.02 -14.27
C GLY A 201 -10.23 1.88 -13.00
N THR A 202 -9.10 2.40 -12.54
CA THR A 202 -8.96 3.08 -11.24
C THR A 202 -9.86 4.31 -11.07
N PHE A 203 -9.99 5.16 -12.10
CA PHE A 203 -10.79 6.38 -11.97
C PHE A 203 -12.28 6.11 -11.71
N LEU A 204 -12.90 5.21 -12.50
CA LEU A 204 -14.30 4.85 -12.31
C LEU A 204 -14.51 4.07 -11.01
N TRP A 205 -13.55 3.22 -10.63
CA TRP A 205 -13.59 2.52 -9.34
C TRP A 205 -13.59 3.52 -8.16
N LEU A 206 -12.73 4.55 -8.20
CA LEU A 206 -12.68 5.61 -7.18
C LEU A 206 -13.99 6.38 -7.11
N GLU A 207 -14.56 6.75 -8.26
CA GLU A 207 -15.87 7.43 -8.29
C GLU A 207 -16.95 6.59 -7.59
N GLU A 208 -17.01 5.28 -7.86
CA GLU A 208 -17.93 4.38 -7.18
C GLU A 208 -17.68 4.34 -5.66
N GLN A 209 -16.40 4.30 -5.25
CA GLN A 209 -16.04 4.30 -3.84
C GLN A 209 -16.50 5.57 -3.12
N LEU A 210 -16.31 6.73 -3.75
CA LEU A 210 -16.72 8.02 -3.17
C LEU A 210 -18.24 8.10 -3.05
N LYS A 211 -19.01 7.66 -4.06
CA LYS A 211 -20.48 7.56 -4.00
C LYS A 211 -20.98 6.70 -2.83
N GLN A 212 -20.32 5.57 -2.57
CA GLN A 212 -20.66 4.71 -1.43
C GLN A 212 -20.38 5.37 -0.07
N LEU A 213 -19.44 6.33 -0.02
CA LEU A 213 -19.01 7.00 1.20
C LEU A 213 -19.70 8.36 1.43
N GLU A 214 -20.46 8.88 0.46
CA GLU A 214 -21.12 10.20 0.54
C GLU A 214 -21.95 10.42 1.81
N LYS A 215 -22.51 9.35 2.39
CA LYS A 215 -23.37 9.44 3.59
C LYS A 215 -22.62 9.18 4.89
N GLN A 216 -21.31 8.95 4.84
CA GLN A 216 -20.49 8.62 5.99
C GLN A 216 -19.73 9.84 6.48
N SER A 217 -19.83 10.14 7.77
CA SER A 217 -19.02 11.17 8.42
C SER A 217 -17.61 10.63 8.69
N SER A 218 -16.84 10.39 7.63
CA SER A 218 -15.49 9.83 7.68
C SER A 218 -14.48 10.75 6.99
N THR A 219 -13.26 10.83 7.55
CA THR A 219 -12.14 11.42 6.80
C THR A 219 -11.66 10.40 5.78
N ILE A 220 -11.57 10.81 4.52
CA ILE A 220 -11.03 9.99 3.44
C ILE A 220 -9.57 10.36 3.20
N VAL A 221 -8.69 9.37 3.26
CA VAL A 221 -7.26 9.50 2.97
C VAL A 221 -6.98 8.72 1.69
N LEU A 222 -6.55 9.42 0.64
CA LEU A 222 -6.12 8.77 -0.60
C LEU A 222 -4.65 8.38 -0.47
N LEU A 223 -4.34 7.12 -0.73
CA LEU A 223 -3.00 6.57 -0.71
C LEU A 223 -2.60 6.20 -2.14
N GLN A 224 -1.45 6.71 -2.58
CA GLN A 224 -0.95 6.53 -3.93
C GLN A 224 0.57 6.66 -3.98
N HIS A 225 1.17 6.08 -5.00
CA HIS A 225 2.60 6.20 -5.26
C HIS A 225 2.96 7.55 -5.91
N HIS A 226 2.29 7.88 -7.01
CA HIS A 226 2.63 9.07 -7.78
C HIS A 226 2.25 10.36 -7.06
N PRO A 227 3.11 11.40 -7.09
CA PRO A 227 2.75 12.69 -6.52
C PRO A 227 1.60 13.32 -7.30
N PHE A 228 0.69 13.99 -6.60
CA PHE A 228 -0.42 14.68 -7.25
C PHE A 228 0.07 15.85 -8.14
N ARG A 229 1.16 16.50 -7.74
CA ARG A 229 1.86 17.55 -8.51
C ARG A 229 3.37 17.37 -8.36
N ALA A 230 4.10 17.51 -9.45
CA ALA A 230 5.55 17.61 -9.40
C ALA A 230 5.99 19.04 -9.00
N PRO A 231 7.20 19.22 -8.44
CA PRO A 231 7.81 20.54 -8.30
C PRO A 231 7.89 21.26 -9.65
N PHE A 232 7.87 22.60 -9.65
CA PHE A 232 7.80 23.39 -10.91
C PHE A 232 8.95 23.13 -11.89
N TYR A 233 10.10 22.64 -11.40
CA TYR A 233 11.29 22.31 -12.19
C TYR A 233 11.33 20.85 -12.67
N ILE A 234 10.37 20.01 -12.26
CA ILE A 234 10.22 18.63 -12.73
C ILE A 234 9.04 18.58 -13.70
N PRO A 235 9.19 17.96 -14.88
CA PRO A 235 8.08 17.82 -15.83
C PRO A 235 6.93 16.98 -15.24
N GLY A 236 5.89 17.64 -14.72
CA GLY A 236 4.75 16.97 -14.08
C GLY A 236 3.96 16.05 -15.01
N GLU A 237 3.97 16.32 -16.31
CA GLU A 237 3.36 15.44 -17.33
C GLU A 237 4.06 14.06 -17.44
N ILE A 238 5.31 13.96 -16.98
CA ILE A 238 6.12 12.74 -17.06
C ILE A 238 6.20 12.03 -15.70
N TYR A 239 6.36 12.79 -14.61
CA TYR A 239 6.67 12.26 -13.27
C TYR A 239 5.49 12.37 -12.27
N ALA A 240 4.32 12.82 -12.73
CA ALA A 240 3.14 13.03 -11.91
C ALA A 240 1.86 12.93 -12.77
N PHE A 241 0.76 13.45 -12.25
CA PHE A 241 -0.43 13.70 -13.06
C PHE A 241 -0.27 14.96 -13.90
N GLY A 242 -0.46 14.81 -15.21
CA GLY A 242 -0.65 15.92 -16.12
C GLY A 242 -1.82 16.82 -15.74
N GLU A 243 -1.81 18.07 -16.20
CA GLU A 243 -2.81 19.08 -15.81
C GLU A 243 -4.26 18.59 -16.00
N THR A 244 -4.58 18.08 -17.18
CA THR A 244 -5.92 17.56 -17.50
C THR A 244 -6.32 16.42 -16.56
N LYS A 245 -5.38 15.51 -16.25
CA LYS A 245 -5.63 14.38 -15.34
C LYS A 245 -5.90 14.88 -13.91
N ARG A 246 -5.13 15.87 -13.44
CA ARG A 246 -5.34 16.49 -12.11
C ARG A 246 -6.70 17.18 -12.02
N LEU A 247 -7.06 17.98 -13.02
CA LEU A 247 -8.35 18.68 -13.02
C LEU A 247 -9.52 17.71 -13.00
N ARG A 248 -9.39 16.56 -13.66
CA ARG A 248 -10.39 15.50 -13.65
C ARG A 248 -10.56 14.89 -12.25
N ILE A 249 -9.46 14.58 -11.55
CA ILE A 249 -9.51 14.12 -10.16
C ILE A 249 -10.05 15.20 -9.22
N GLU A 250 -9.58 16.44 -9.34
CA GLU A 250 -10.07 17.57 -8.52
C GLU A 250 -11.58 17.79 -8.69
N HIS A 251 -12.08 17.69 -9.92
CA HIS A 251 -13.51 17.79 -10.20
C HIS A 251 -14.30 16.68 -9.49
N LEU A 252 -13.84 15.42 -9.61
CA LEU A 252 -14.45 14.29 -8.93
C LEU A 252 -14.48 14.49 -7.41
N LEU A 253 -13.35 14.90 -6.80
CA LEU A 253 -13.26 15.10 -5.36
C LEU A 253 -14.15 16.26 -4.88
N ARG A 254 -14.23 17.37 -5.65
CA ARG A 254 -15.07 18.52 -5.31
C ARG A 254 -16.56 18.17 -5.34
N GLN A 255 -17.00 17.37 -6.30
CA GLN A 255 -18.40 16.90 -6.36
C GLN A 255 -18.81 16.16 -5.09
N HIS A 256 -17.90 15.38 -4.50
CA HIS A 256 -18.18 14.62 -3.28
C HIS A 256 -17.90 15.40 -2.00
N THR A 257 -17.12 16.49 -2.05
CA THR A 257 -16.90 17.36 -0.88
C THR A 257 -18.04 18.36 -0.67
N LEU A 258 -18.72 18.77 -1.75
CA LEU A 258 -19.86 19.71 -1.70
C LEU A 258 -21.19 19.06 -1.28
N LEU A 259 -21.20 17.74 -1.07
CA LEU A 259 -22.38 16.96 -0.66
C LEU A 259 -22.43 16.68 0.86
N ASN A 260 -21.43 17.16 1.61
CA ASN A 260 -21.37 17.11 3.07
C ASN A 260 -21.66 18.48 3.70
#